data_AF-A0AAF0IQ26-F1
#
_entry.id   AF-A0AAF0IQ26-F1
#
_cell.length_a   1.000
_cell.length_b   1.000
_cell.length_c   1.000
_cell.angle_alpha   90.00
_cell.angle_beta   90.00
_cell.angle_gamma   90.00
#
_symmetry.space_group_name_H-M   'P 1'
#
loop_
_entity.id
_entity.type
_entity.pdbx_description
1 polymer ?
#
loop_
_entity_poly.entity_id
_entity_poly.type
_entity_poly.pdbx_seq_one_letter_code
_entity_poly.pdbx_strand_id
1 'polypeptide(L)'
;MAPDAPPGGAKRAKYTPMGMQAAALERLMQNPDKPVKLPEPPQEKAIRPPPEMVPNVNSSTAGAGSGEFHVYTQARQREYERLGILAEKAEREKQHAEFRERQEQLAAEDERKTSKNRARREKKKQAQLRAKQAGTADDVPRKRKWDGTPEAGSAAKEAPAPESTAAPGDTSHPSDPEAPPGKSVPVGEHMEATRGSASPPPNGASAQVP
;
A
#
# COMPACT_ATOMS: atom_id res chain seq x y z
N MET A 1 -14.53 28.21 54.69
CA MET A 1 -15.48 27.29 54.01
C MET A 1 -15.18 27.31 52.52
N ALA A 2 -14.32 26.40 52.05
CA ALA A 2 -14.25 25.86 50.68
C ALA A 2 -13.07 24.88 50.64
N PRO A 3 -13.27 23.58 50.36
CA PRO A 3 -12.16 22.68 50.08
C PRO A 3 -11.68 22.87 48.63
N ASP A 4 -10.40 23.18 48.49
CA ASP A 4 -9.69 23.20 47.20
C ASP A 4 -9.67 21.78 46.62
N ALA A 5 -10.32 21.61 45.47
CA ALA A 5 -10.47 20.30 44.84
C ALA A 5 -9.14 19.88 44.20
N PRO A 6 -8.69 18.62 44.37
CA PRO A 6 -7.42 18.18 43.78
C PRO A 6 -7.54 18.19 42.25
N PRO A 7 -6.50 18.60 41.50
CA PRO A 7 -6.55 18.66 40.05
C PRO A 7 -6.71 17.23 39.50
N GLY A 8 -7.94 16.90 39.11
CA GLY A 8 -8.30 15.68 38.40
C GLY A 8 -7.69 15.68 37.00
N GLY A 9 -6.38 15.43 36.90
CA GLY A 9 -5.65 15.48 35.63
C GLY A 9 -4.70 14.30 35.37
N ALA A 10 -4.36 13.50 36.38
CA ALA A 10 -3.34 12.45 36.25
C ALA A 10 -3.72 11.32 35.27
N LYS A 11 -5.01 11.06 35.07
CA LYS A 11 -5.49 10.02 34.14
C LYS A 11 -5.32 10.45 32.69
N ARG A 12 -5.40 11.75 32.36
CA ARG A 12 -5.31 12.24 30.97
C ARG A 12 -3.88 12.28 30.44
N ALA A 13 -2.89 12.48 31.33
CA ALA A 13 -1.48 12.48 30.95
C ALA A 13 -1.04 11.17 30.30
N LYS A 14 -1.49 10.02 30.84
CA LYS A 14 -1.13 8.67 30.35
C LYS A 14 -1.64 8.33 28.95
N TYR A 15 -2.67 9.01 28.46
CA TYR A 15 -3.27 8.79 27.13
C TYR A 15 -2.77 9.77 26.07
N THR A 16 -1.89 10.71 26.42
CA THR A 16 -1.21 11.55 25.42
C THR A 16 -0.09 10.74 24.74
N PRO A 17 0.24 10.99 23.46
CA PRO A 17 1.34 10.31 22.78
C PRO A 17 2.66 10.40 23.57
N MET A 18 2.95 11.59 24.12
CA MET A 18 4.13 11.81 24.97
C MET A 18 4.04 11.04 26.30
N GLY A 19 2.86 10.95 26.91
CA GLY A 19 2.66 10.18 28.13
C GLY A 19 2.79 8.66 27.93
N MET A 20 2.36 8.13 26.78
CA MET A 20 2.56 6.74 26.41
C MET A 20 4.05 6.43 26.18
N GLN A 21 4.78 7.32 25.52
CA GLN A 21 6.23 7.22 25.34
C GLN A 21 6.97 7.30 26.68
N ALA A 22 6.61 8.25 27.54
CA ALA A 22 7.19 8.40 28.87
C ALA A 22 6.97 7.15 29.73
N ALA A 23 5.77 6.57 29.72
CA ALA A 23 5.48 5.32 30.42
C ALA A 23 6.26 4.11 29.85
N ALA A 24 6.45 4.05 28.54
CA ALA A 24 7.28 3.02 27.91
C ALA A 24 8.77 3.18 28.27
N LEU A 25 9.26 4.41 28.33
CA LEU A 25 10.62 4.73 28.78
C LEU A 25 10.82 4.39 30.26
N GLU A 26 9.88 4.77 31.13
CA GLU A 26 9.92 4.43 32.55
C GLU A 26 10.00 2.91 32.76
N ARG A 27 9.20 2.14 32.02
CA ARG A 27 9.25 0.67 32.03
C ARG A 27 10.59 0.11 31.54
N LEU A 28 11.21 0.74 30.54
CA LEU A 28 12.49 0.30 30.01
C LEU A 28 13.65 0.64 30.96
N MET A 29 13.60 1.81 31.59
CA MET A 29 14.61 2.28 32.55
C MET A 29 14.59 1.53 33.89
N GLN A 30 13.49 0.85 34.24
CA GLN A 30 13.44 -0.03 35.41
C GLN A 30 14.46 -1.17 35.35
N ASN A 31 14.85 -1.63 34.14
CA ASN A 31 15.81 -2.71 33.94
C ASN A 31 16.77 -2.36 32.79
N PRO A 32 17.81 -1.53 33.03
CA PRO A 32 18.70 -1.05 31.97
C PRO A 32 19.60 -2.16 31.39
N ASP A 33 19.88 -3.22 32.14
CA ASP A 33 20.75 -4.32 31.70
C ASP A 33 20.06 -5.31 30.74
N LYS A 34 18.73 -5.24 30.59
CA LYS A 34 17.99 -6.15 29.72
C LYS A 34 18.10 -5.68 28.27
N PRO A 35 18.63 -6.50 27.34
CA PRO A 35 18.73 -6.12 25.94
C PRO A 35 17.33 -5.92 25.34
N VAL A 36 17.17 -4.81 24.61
CA VAL A 36 15.92 -4.46 23.92
C VAL A 36 15.80 -5.28 22.64
N LYS A 37 14.73 -6.08 22.53
CA LYS A 37 14.40 -6.81 21.30
C LYS A 37 13.59 -5.90 20.38
N LEU A 38 14.22 -5.38 19.34
CA LEU A 38 13.48 -4.73 18.25
C LEU A 38 12.72 -5.80 17.45
N PRO A 39 11.50 -5.50 16.97
CA PRO A 39 10.82 -6.40 16.06
C PRO A 39 11.63 -6.53 14.78
N GLU A 40 11.86 -7.77 14.35
CA GLU A 40 12.40 -8.04 13.03
C GLU A 40 11.40 -7.60 11.95
N PRO A 41 11.87 -7.20 10.75
CA PRO A 41 10.97 -6.85 9.67
C PRO A 41 10.03 -8.03 9.35
N PRO A 42 8.77 -7.76 8.94
CA PRO A 42 7.85 -8.82 8.55
C PRO A 42 8.47 -9.70 7.47
N GLN A 43 8.60 -10.99 7.74
CA GLN A 43 9.10 -11.95 6.76
C GLN A 43 8.06 -12.17 5.67
N GLU A 44 8.52 -12.31 4.43
CA GLU A 44 7.65 -12.69 3.32
C GLU A 44 7.06 -14.08 3.57
N LYS A 45 5.79 -14.26 3.18
CA LYS A 45 5.11 -15.55 3.33
C LYS A 45 5.81 -16.57 2.42
N ALA A 46 6.58 -17.48 3.01
CA ALA A 46 7.25 -18.55 2.30
C ALA A 46 6.55 -19.88 2.55
N ILE A 47 6.35 -20.66 1.49
CA ILE A 47 5.86 -22.02 1.61
C ILE A 47 7.01 -22.95 1.93
N ARG A 48 6.74 -23.96 2.75
CA ARG A 48 7.72 -24.99 3.08
C ARG A 48 8.16 -25.70 1.79
N PRO A 49 9.47 -25.89 1.58
CA PRO A 49 9.93 -26.62 0.41
C PRO A 49 9.32 -28.02 0.39
N PRO A 50 9.00 -28.55 -0.81
CA PRO A 50 8.52 -29.92 -0.91
C PRO A 50 9.58 -30.88 -0.34
N PRO A 51 9.17 -31.95 0.38
CA PRO A 51 10.12 -32.93 0.90
C PRO A 51 10.78 -33.70 -0.25
N GLU A 52 12.09 -33.89 -0.16
CA GLU A 52 12.90 -34.59 -1.18
C GLU A 52 12.51 -36.06 -1.35
N MET A 53 12.14 -36.72 -0.26
CA MET A 53 11.78 -38.14 -0.26
C MET A 53 10.44 -38.29 0.45
N VAL A 54 9.47 -38.87 -0.26
CA VAL A 54 8.21 -39.29 0.33
C VAL A 54 8.35 -40.77 0.70
N PRO A 55 8.44 -41.13 1.99
CA PRO A 55 8.75 -42.49 2.41
C PRO A 55 7.62 -43.51 2.16
N ASN A 56 6.39 -43.04 1.94
CA ASN A 56 5.19 -43.89 1.90
C ASN A 56 4.50 -43.85 0.53
N VAL A 57 5.27 -43.93 -0.56
CA VAL A 57 4.69 -44.00 -1.92
C VAL A 57 4.10 -45.39 -2.14
N ASN A 58 2.79 -45.44 -2.35
CA ASN A 58 2.11 -46.67 -2.76
C ASN A 58 2.56 -47.09 -4.16
N SER A 59 2.64 -48.39 -4.42
CA SER A 59 2.95 -48.88 -5.76
C SER A 59 1.92 -48.37 -6.77
N SER A 60 2.31 -48.12 -8.02
CA SER A 60 1.42 -47.55 -9.06
C SER A 60 0.15 -48.38 -9.38
N THR A 61 0.08 -49.63 -8.91
CA THR A 61 -1.08 -50.51 -9.04
C THR A 61 -1.91 -50.66 -7.76
N ALA A 62 -1.49 -50.03 -6.65
CA ALA A 62 -2.25 -50.06 -5.41
C ALA A 62 -3.52 -49.21 -5.59
N GLY A 63 -4.68 -49.72 -5.15
CA GLY A 63 -5.93 -48.98 -5.19
C GLY A 63 -5.92 -47.72 -4.30
N ALA A 64 -6.91 -46.85 -4.48
CA ALA A 64 -7.06 -45.66 -3.66
C ALA A 64 -7.29 -46.03 -2.18
N GLY A 65 -6.35 -45.66 -1.32
CA GLY A 65 -6.46 -45.82 0.12
C GLY A 65 -7.34 -44.74 0.76
N SER A 66 -7.90 -45.00 1.93
CA SER A 66 -8.75 -44.05 2.66
C SER A 66 -8.05 -42.73 3.04
N GLY A 67 -6.72 -42.73 3.12
CA GLY A 67 -5.92 -41.53 3.41
C GLY A 67 -5.58 -40.67 2.19
N GLU A 68 -5.76 -41.19 0.97
CA GLU A 68 -5.33 -40.52 -0.27
C GLU A 68 -6.10 -39.21 -0.51
N PHE A 69 -7.37 -39.17 -0.11
CA PHE A 69 -8.20 -37.96 -0.21
C PHE A 69 -7.61 -36.78 0.58
N HIS A 70 -7.08 -37.04 1.78
CA HIS A 70 -6.47 -35.99 2.60
C HIS A 70 -5.10 -35.58 2.07
N VAL A 71 -4.34 -36.52 1.50
CA VAL A 71 -3.08 -36.22 0.81
C VAL A 71 -3.34 -35.26 -0.36
N TYR A 72 -4.32 -35.55 -1.22
CA TYR A 72 -4.72 -34.67 -2.31
C TYR A 72 -5.17 -33.30 -1.81
N THR A 73 -6.03 -33.24 -0.79
CA THR A 73 -6.53 -31.98 -0.23
C THR A 73 -5.39 -31.09 0.27
N GLN A 74 -4.44 -31.67 1.02
CA GLN A 74 -3.28 -30.93 1.52
C GLN A 74 -2.33 -30.51 0.40
N ALA A 75 -2.07 -31.38 -0.57
CA ALA A 75 -1.20 -31.07 -1.72
C ALA A 75 -1.80 -29.95 -2.57
N ARG A 76 -3.11 -30.00 -2.85
CA ARG A 76 -3.84 -28.96 -3.58
C ARG A 76 -3.81 -27.62 -2.84
N GLN A 77 -4.05 -27.63 -1.53
CA GLN A 77 -4.01 -26.41 -0.73
C GLN A 77 -2.61 -25.76 -0.75
N ARG A 78 -1.54 -26.57 -0.57
CA ARG A 78 -0.15 -26.11 -0.67
C ARG A 78 0.15 -25.53 -2.05
N GLU A 79 -0.36 -26.14 -3.11
CA GLU A 79 -0.15 -25.68 -4.48
C GLU A 79 -0.88 -24.35 -4.76
N TYR A 80 -2.11 -24.18 -4.29
CA TYR A 80 -2.81 -22.90 -4.40
C TYR A 80 -2.16 -21.78 -3.62
N GLU A 81 -1.69 -22.07 -2.40
CA GLU A 81 -0.88 -21.11 -1.65
C GLU A 81 0.39 -20.73 -2.44
N ARG A 82 1.03 -21.71 -3.10
CA ARG A 82 2.25 -21.51 -3.90
C ARG A 82 2.01 -20.62 -5.10
N LEU A 83 0.97 -20.92 -5.86
CA LEU A 83 0.57 -20.12 -7.00
C LEU A 83 0.14 -18.71 -6.55
N GLY A 84 -0.55 -18.59 -5.42
CA GLY A 84 -0.96 -17.31 -4.85
C GLY A 84 0.22 -16.42 -4.46
N ILE A 85 1.20 -16.97 -3.72
CA ILE A 85 2.41 -16.22 -3.33
C ILE A 85 3.24 -15.82 -4.55
N LEU A 86 3.37 -16.72 -5.54
CA LEU A 86 4.10 -16.42 -6.77
C LEU A 86 3.44 -15.29 -7.57
N ALA A 87 2.10 -15.32 -7.68
CA ALA A 87 1.34 -14.26 -8.34
C ALA A 87 1.45 -12.92 -7.60
N GLU A 88 1.28 -12.91 -6.27
CA GLU A 88 1.42 -11.70 -5.44
C GLU A 88 2.83 -11.10 -5.58
N LYS A 89 3.86 -11.94 -5.55
CA LYS A 89 5.25 -11.50 -5.73
C LYS A 89 5.48 -10.88 -7.11
N ALA A 90 5.00 -11.54 -8.17
CA ALA A 90 5.13 -11.02 -9.52
C ALA A 90 4.40 -9.68 -9.71
N GLU A 91 3.21 -9.52 -9.12
CA GLU A 91 2.48 -8.26 -9.15
C GLU A 91 3.21 -7.15 -8.37
N ARG A 92 3.70 -7.45 -7.16
CA ARG A 92 4.47 -6.52 -6.35
C ARG A 92 5.75 -6.06 -7.06
N GLU A 93 6.47 -6.98 -7.71
CA GLU A 93 7.69 -6.68 -8.46
C GLU A 93 7.40 -5.75 -9.65
N LYS A 94 6.31 -6.01 -10.39
CA LYS A 94 5.87 -5.12 -11.49
C LYS A 94 5.53 -3.72 -11.00
N GLN A 95 4.68 -3.61 -9.98
CA GLN A 95 4.29 -2.31 -9.42
C GLN A 95 5.50 -1.53 -8.90
N HIS A 96 6.45 -2.22 -8.28
CA HIS A 96 7.66 -1.58 -7.77
C HIS A 96 8.63 -1.16 -8.88
N ALA A 97 8.74 -1.94 -9.95
CA ALA A 97 9.52 -1.56 -11.14
C ALA A 97 8.91 -0.31 -11.81
N GLU A 98 7.60 -0.31 -12.06
CA GLU A 98 6.89 0.84 -12.62
C GLU A 98 7.02 2.10 -11.76
N PHE A 99 6.94 1.93 -10.43
CA PHE A 99 7.13 3.03 -9.50
C PHE A 99 8.55 3.60 -9.54
N ARG A 100 9.57 2.74 -9.59
CA ARG A 100 10.98 3.17 -9.70
C ARG A 100 11.22 3.90 -11.02
N GLU A 101 10.76 3.35 -12.14
CA GLU A 101 10.86 4.00 -13.44
C GLU A 101 10.21 5.38 -13.44
N ARG A 102 9.01 5.50 -12.86
CA ARG A 102 8.34 6.80 -12.70
C ARG A 102 9.14 7.77 -11.82
N GLN A 103 9.71 7.30 -10.72
CA GLN A 103 10.55 8.15 -9.87
C GLN A 103 11.81 8.63 -10.59
N GLU A 104 12.48 7.76 -11.33
CA GLU A 104 13.68 8.09 -12.10
C GLU A 104 13.37 9.10 -13.22
N GLN A 105 12.24 8.95 -13.91
CA GLN A 105 11.79 9.90 -14.91
C GLN A 105 11.55 11.29 -14.31
N LEU A 106 10.83 11.37 -13.19
CA LEU A 106 10.58 12.64 -12.49
C LEU A 106 11.88 13.28 -12.00
N ALA A 107 12.78 12.48 -11.40
CA ALA A 107 14.08 12.96 -10.95
C ALA A 107 14.92 13.50 -12.12
N ALA A 108 14.92 12.82 -13.27
CA ALA A 108 15.62 13.27 -14.46
C ALA A 108 15.04 14.57 -15.04
N GLU A 109 13.72 14.73 -15.03
CA GLU A 109 13.06 15.98 -15.45
C GLU A 109 13.42 17.15 -14.53
N ASP A 110 13.40 16.92 -13.22
CA ASP A 110 13.79 17.91 -12.23
C ASP A 110 15.27 18.26 -12.32
N GLU A 111 16.14 17.28 -12.56
CA GLU A 111 17.56 17.51 -12.81
C GLU A 111 17.80 18.32 -14.10
N ARG A 112 17.07 18.02 -15.18
CA ARG A 112 17.13 18.81 -16.43
C ARG A 112 16.71 20.26 -16.22
N LYS A 113 15.63 20.50 -15.48
CA LYS A 113 15.15 21.87 -15.17
C LYS A 113 16.14 22.61 -14.26
N THR A 114 16.61 21.95 -13.20
CA THR A 114 17.52 22.54 -12.22
C THR A 114 18.91 22.80 -12.81
N SER A 115 19.48 21.88 -13.59
CA SER A 115 20.76 22.05 -14.29
C SER A 115 20.74 23.20 -15.28
N LYS A 116 19.67 23.31 -16.10
CA LYS A 116 19.48 24.45 -17.02
C LYS A 116 19.43 25.78 -16.28
N ASN A 117 18.70 25.83 -15.16
CA ASN A 117 18.60 27.03 -14.34
C ASN A 117 19.91 27.35 -13.61
N ARG A 118 20.62 26.34 -13.11
CA ARG A 118 21.94 26.48 -12.48
C ARG A 118 22.96 27.02 -13.48
N ALA A 119 23.03 26.45 -14.69
CA ALA A 119 23.90 26.93 -15.77
C ALA A 119 23.60 28.39 -16.16
N ARG A 120 22.32 28.79 -16.21
CA ARG A 120 21.93 30.19 -16.44
C ARG A 120 22.43 31.12 -15.33
N ARG A 121 22.32 30.72 -14.06
CA ARG A 121 22.81 31.49 -12.90
C ARG A 121 24.33 31.58 -12.89
N GLU A 122 25.03 30.48 -13.18
CA GLU A 122 26.49 30.44 -13.24
C GLU A 122 27.05 31.32 -14.36
N LYS A 123 26.46 31.28 -15.57
CA LYS A 123 26.83 32.19 -16.66
C LYS A 123 26.64 33.65 -16.26
N LYS A 124 25.52 34.01 -15.61
CA LYS A 124 25.28 35.37 -15.10
C LYS A 124 26.30 35.77 -14.03
N LYS A 125 26.62 34.86 -13.09
CA LYS A 125 27.63 35.08 -12.05
C LYS A 125 29.02 35.28 -12.64
N GLN A 126 29.43 34.45 -13.59
CA GLN A 126 30.70 34.58 -14.30
C GLN A 126 30.78 35.89 -15.10
N ALA A 127 29.71 36.28 -15.80
CA ALA A 127 29.65 37.56 -16.50
C ALA A 127 29.77 38.76 -15.55
N GLN A 128 29.11 38.71 -14.38
CA GLN A 128 29.24 39.75 -13.35
C GLN A 128 30.65 39.79 -12.75
N LEU A 129 31.28 38.64 -12.48
CA LEU A 129 32.65 38.59 -11.97
C LEU A 129 33.64 39.15 -13.00
N ARG A 130 33.49 38.78 -14.28
CA ARG A 130 34.30 39.33 -15.38
C ARG A 130 34.09 40.84 -15.53
N ALA A 131 32.86 41.33 -15.44
CA ALA A 131 32.58 42.77 -15.48
C ALA A 131 33.19 43.53 -14.29
N LYS A 132 33.19 42.94 -13.09
CA LYS A 132 33.86 43.50 -11.91
C LYS A 132 35.38 43.50 -12.03
N GLN A 133 35.97 42.44 -12.61
CA GLN A 133 37.41 42.36 -12.87
C GLN A 133 37.87 43.29 -13.99
N ALA A 134 37.03 43.51 -15.01
CA ALA A 134 37.28 44.44 -16.10
C ALA A 134 36.93 45.90 -15.75
N GLY A 135 36.24 46.14 -14.63
CA GLY A 135 35.68 47.42 -14.23
C GLY A 135 36.15 47.89 -12.85
N THR A 136 37.42 48.26 -12.76
CA THR A 136 37.90 49.37 -11.91
C THR A 136 37.97 50.66 -12.76
N ALA A 137 36.87 51.00 -13.41
CA ALA A 137 36.64 52.31 -14.02
C ALA A 137 35.13 52.53 -14.15
N ASP A 138 34.65 53.61 -13.52
CA ASP A 138 33.36 54.26 -13.66
C ASP A 138 32.11 53.64 -13.00
N ASP A 139 31.90 54.15 -11.78
CA ASP A 139 30.68 54.18 -10.97
C ASP A 139 29.56 54.94 -11.73
N VAL A 140 28.56 54.23 -12.25
CA VAL A 140 27.26 54.82 -12.64
C VAL A 140 26.12 53.85 -12.30
N PRO A 141 25.10 54.27 -11.51
CA PRO A 141 24.00 53.40 -11.11
C PRO A 141 23.01 53.23 -12.27
N ARG A 142 23.25 52.25 -13.15
CA ARG A 142 22.25 51.85 -14.16
C ARG A 142 21.16 50.99 -13.53
N LYS A 143 20.03 51.65 -13.24
CA LYS A 143 18.72 51.06 -12.94
C LYS A 143 18.35 50.08 -14.06
N ARG A 144 18.68 48.79 -13.89
CA ARG A 144 18.31 47.74 -14.84
C ARG A 144 16.82 47.48 -14.70
N LYS A 145 16.05 47.91 -15.70
CA LYS A 145 14.65 47.55 -15.89
C LYS A 145 14.58 46.03 -16.00
N TRP A 146 13.88 45.40 -15.07
CA TRP A 146 13.56 43.98 -15.08
C TRP A 146 12.41 43.78 -16.06
N ASP A 147 12.71 43.38 -17.29
CA ASP A 147 11.79 42.78 -18.24
C ASP A 147 11.52 41.34 -17.81
N GLY A 148 10.72 41.22 -16.75
CA GLY A 148 10.12 39.96 -16.36
C GLY A 148 8.99 39.65 -17.33
N THR A 149 9.26 38.79 -18.30
CA THR A 149 8.21 38.05 -19.03
C THR A 149 8.02 36.71 -18.31
N PRO A 150 7.05 36.55 -17.40
CA PRO A 150 6.58 35.23 -17.01
C PRO A 150 5.67 34.76 -18.14
N GLU A 151 6.21 33.94 -19.03
CA GLU A 151 5.38 33.17 -19.96
C GLU A 151 4.71 32.07 -19.13
N ALA A 152 3.46 32.32 -18.79
CA ALA A 152 2.58 31.43 -18.05
C ALA A 152 1.58 30.78 -19.02
N GLY A 153 1.53 29.45 -19.00
CA GLY A 153 0.40 28.63 -19.41
C GLY A 153 0.59 27.25 -18.76
N SER A 154 -0.28 26.71 -17.92
CA SER A 154 -1.74 26.84 -17.88
C SER A 154 -2.35 26.69 -16.47
N ALA A 155 -3.27 27.61 -16.17
CA ALA A 155 -4.53 27.47 -15.42
C ALA A 155 -4.53 26.90 -13.98
N ALA A 156 -4.39 27.82 -13.00
CA ALA A 156 -5.15 27.76 -11.76
C ALA A 156 -6.30 28.79 -11.88
N LYS A 157 -7.55 28.30 -11.96
CA LYS A 157 -8.74 29.13 -11.84
C LYS A 157 -8.96 29.47 -10.36
N GLU A 158 -9.14 30.75 -10.13
CA GLU A 158 -9.43 31.47 -8.90
C GLU A 158 -10.66 30.91 -8.17
N ALA A 159 -10.54 30.73 -6.85
CA ALA A 159 -11.63 30.41 -5.94
C ALA A 159 -11.96 31.67 -5.10
N PRO A 160 -13.23 32.12 -5.04
CA PRO A 160 -13.67 33.11 -4.06
C PRO A 160 -14.18 32.43 -2.78
N ALA A 161 -13.81 32.95 -1.62
CA ALA A 161 -14.51 32.69 -0.34
C ALA A 161 -15.75 33.61 -0.26
N PRO A 162 -16.90 33.25 0.38
CA PRO A 162 -16.97 33.02 1.83
C PRO A 162 -18.07 32.04 2.37
N GLU A 163 -17.98 31.80 3.68
CA GLU A 163 -18.91 31.29 4.74
C GLU A 163 -20.34 30.72 4.48
N SER A 164 -20.59 29.60 5.18
CA SER A 164 -21.83 29.10 5.83
C SER A 164 -23.17 28.99 5.07
N THR A 165 -23.74 27.77 5.00
CA THR A 165 -25.01 27.31 5.63
C THR A 165 -25.59 26.04 4.95
N ALA A 166 -26.08 25.10 5.77
CA ALA A 166 -27.17 24.11 5.58
C ALA A 166 -27.28 23.17 4.34
N ALA A 167 -27.42 21.87 4.63
CA ALA A 167 -28.00 20.79 3.77
C ALA A 167 -29.53 20.97 3.57
N PRO A 168 -30.32 20.15 2.81
CA PRO A 168 -30.07 18.82 2.18
C PRO A 168 -30.75 18.55 0.79
N GLY A 169 -30.59 17.33 0.22
CA GLY A 169 -31.49 16.67 -0.77
C GLY A 169 -31.07 16.73 -2.25
N ASP A 170 -30.67 15.61 -2.89
CA ASP A 170 -31.48 14.61 -3.63
C ASP A 170 -31.59 14.89 -5.14
N THR A 171 -31.00 14.02 -5.97
CA THR A 171 -31.59 13.33 -7.16
C THR A 171 -30.61 13.02 -8.31
N SER A 172 -30.67 11.75 -8.71
CA SER A 172 -30.57 11.21 -10.08
C SER A 172 -29.21 11.10 -10.80
N HIS A 173 -28.83 9.83 -10.94
CA HIS A 173 -27.95 9.21 -11.92
C HIS A 173 -28.46 9.41 -13.36
N PRO A 174 -27.57 9.57 -14.36
CA PRO A 174 -27.81 8.92 -15.65
C PRO A 174 -26.55 8.28 -16.28
N SER A 175 -26.68 6.99 -16.56
CA SER A 175 -26.44 6.32 -17.85
C SER A 175 -25.05 6.38 -18.51
N ASP A 176 -24.40 5.21 -18.54
CA ASP A 176 -23.31 4.83 -19.45
C ASP A 176 -23.61 5.04 -20.95
N PRO A 177 -22.56 5.16 -21.77
CA PRO A 177 -22.56 4.53 -23.09
C PRO A 177 -21.34 3.60 -23.36
N GLU A 178 -21.67 2.31 -23.43
CA GLU A 178 -21.37 1.31 -24.48
C GLU A 178 -20.02 1.32 -25.25
N ALA A 179 -19.31 0.19 -25.19
CA ALA A 179 -18.18 -0.19 -26.06
C ALA A 179 -18.50 -1.50 -26.85
N PRO A 180 -18.16 -1.60 -28.16
CA PRO A 180 -18.57 -2.71 -29.05
C PRO A 180 -17.63 -3.95 -29.05
N PRO A 181 -18.04 -5.08 -29.70
CA PRO A 181 -17.89 -6.44 -29.16
C PRO A 181 -16.83 -7.33 -29.85
N GLY A 182 -16.41 -8.41 -29.16
CA GLY A 182 -15.51 -9.42 -29.71
C GLY A 182 -15.58 -10.82 -29.05
N LYS A 183 -16.36 -11.71 -29.67
CA LYS A 183 -16.18 -13.18 -29.83
C LYS A 183 -16.18 -14.09 -28.59
N SER A 184 -17.34 -14.69 -28.32
CA SER A 184 -17.54 -15.91 -27.50
C SER A 184 -17.58 -17.18 -28.36
N VAL A 185 -16.84 -18.21 -27.94
CA VAL A 185 -16.94 -19.59 -28.46
C VAL A 185 -17.95 -20.40 -27.61
N PRO A 186 -18.73 -21.34 -28.19
CA PRO A 186 -19.75 -22.09 -27.47
C PRO A 186 -19.23 -23.44 -26.95
N VAL A 187 -19.43 -23.68 -25.65
CA VAL A 187 -19.34 -25.00 -24.99
C VAL A 187 -20.48 -24.96 -23.96
N GLY A 188 -21.43 -25.88 -23.82
CA GLY A 188 -21.65 -27.21 -24.33
C GLY A 188 -22.66 -27.82 -23.35
N GLU A 189 -23.84 -28.18 -23.85
CA GLU A 189 -24.72 -29.26 -23.36
C GLU A 189 -24.98 -29.38 -21.84
N HIS A 190 -26.11 -28.83 -21.39
CA HIS A 190 -26.70 -29.12 -20.08
C HIS A 190 -27.37 -30.50 -20.09
N MET A 191 -26.72 -31.52 -19.53
CA MET A 191 -27.39 -32.77 -19.15
C MET A 191 -28.09 -32.61 -17.79
N GLU A 192 -29.40 -32.85 -17.79
CA GLU A 192 -30.24 -32.98 -16.61
C GLU A 192 -29.75 -34.12 -15.71
N ALA A 193 -29.45 -33.81 -14.45
CA ALA A 193 -29.28 -34.80 -13.40
C ALA A 193 -30.46 -34.71 -12.43
N THR A 194 -31.18 -35.82 -12.36
CA THR A 194 -32.33 -36.11 -11.50
C THR A 194 -32.03 -35.80 -10.02
N ARG A 195 -32.91 -35.04 -9.39
CA ARG A 195 -32.90 -34.82 -7.93
C ARG A 195 -33.40 -36.09 -7.23
N GLY A 196 -32.47 -36.93 -6.79
CA GLY A 196 -32.76 -38.02 -5.85
C GLY A 196 -33.05 -37.45 -4.45
N SER A 197 -34.28 -37.61 -3.98
CA SER A 197 -34.72 -37.25 -2.63
C SER A 197 -34.10 -38.18 -1.59
N ALA A 198 -33.10 -37.70 -0.84
CA ALA A 198 -32.60 -38.37 0.36
C ALA A 198 -33.36 -37.83 1.59
N SER A 199 -34.20 -38.69 2.17
CA SER A 199 -34.91 -38.47 3.44
C SER A 199 -33.94 -38.58 4.62
N PRO A 200 -34.01 -37.71 5.66
CA PRO A 200 -33.17 -37.83 6.85
C PRO A 200 -33.65 -38.97 7.77
N PRO A 201 -32.74 -39.71 8.46
CA PRO A 201 -33.14 -40.77 9.38
C PRO A 201 -33.73 -40.21 10.69
N PRO A 202 -34.74 -40.86 11.30
CA PRO A 202 -35.32 -40.42 12.55
C PRO A 202 -34.41 -40.71 13.75
N ASN A 203 -34.42 -39.76 14.69
CA ASN A 203 -33.69 -39.77 15.97
C ASN A 203 -33.94 -41.04 16.78
N GLY A 204 -32.86 -41.72 17.18
CA GLY A 204 -32.88 -42.85 18.10
C GLY A 204 -33.24 -42.39 19.51
N ALA A 205 -34.48 -42.68 19.92
CA ALA A 205 -34.94 -42.55 21.30
C ALA A 205 -34.45 -43.75 22.13
N SER A 206 -34.00 -43.43 23.33
CA SER A 206 -33.58 -44.31 24.41
C SER A 206 -34.54 -45.48 24.67
N ALA A 207 -34.00 -46.69 24.79
CA ALA A 207 -34.70 -47.82 25.41
C ALA A 207 -33.77 -48.49 26.42
N GLN A 208 -34.08 -48.26 27.70
CA GLN A 208 -33.65 -49.03 28.86
C GLN A 208 -34.09 -50.49 28.72
N VAL A 209 -33.24 -51.41 29.17
CA VAL A 209 -33.51 -52.85 29.30
C VAL A 209 -33.07 -53.22 30.73
N PRO A 210 -33.82 -54.09 31.44
CA PRO A 210 -33.89 -54.14 32.91
C PRO A 210 -32.63 -54.62 33.64
#